data_AF-A0A450TKF8-F1
#
_entry.id   AF-A0A450TKF8-F1
#
_cell.length_a   1.000
_cell.length_b   1.000
_cell.length_c   1.000
_cell.angle_alpha   90.00
_cell.angle_beta   90.00
_cell.angle_gamma   90.00
#
_symmetry.space_group_name_H-M   'P 1'
#
loop_
_entity.id
_entity.type
_entity.pdbx_description
1 polymer ?
#
loop_
_entity_poly.entity_id
_entity_poly.type
_entity_poly.pdbx_seq_one_letter_code
_entity_poly.pdbx_strand_id
1 'polypeptide(L)'
;MTSRFPYGLADFQKIREENYFYVDRTDRISLVEEAGDQLLFLRPRRFGKSLWLSVLENYYDLVRADRFEELFGDLKIGRKPTPKRNRYFVLRLDFSEVDPNGDTDAITTSLHQH
;
A
#
# COMPACT_ATOMS: atom_id res chain seq x y z
N MET A 1 13.95 -16.39 17.61
CA MET A 1 12.59 -15.82 17.50
C MET A 1 12.00 -16.30 16.19
N THR A 2 10.85 -16.97 16.21
CA THR A 2 10.16 -17.46 15.01
C THR A 2 9.46 -16.27 14.33
N SER A 3 10.00 -15.79 13.21
CA SER A 3 9.34 -14.74 12.41
C SER A 3 7.99 -15.23 11.93
N ARG A 4 6.92 -14.49 12.23
CA ARG A 4 5.56 -14.83 11.82
C ARG A 4 5.38 -14.50 10.34
N PHE A 5 4.88 -15.45 9.55
CA PHE A 5 4.55 -15.19 8.15
C PHE A 5 3.20 -14.46 8.05
N PRO A 6 3.11 -13.32 7.33
CA PRO A 6 1.88 -12.54 7.19
C PRO A 6 0.92 -13.17 6.17
N TYR A 7 0.34 -14.34 6.50
CA TYR A 7 -0.60 -15.02 5.62
C TYR A 7 -1.88 -14.20 5.41
N GLY A 8 -2.13 -13.78 4.16
CA GLY A 8 -3.32 -12.99 3.79
C GLY A 8 -3.31 -11.56 4.31
N LEU A 9 -2.25 -11.14 5.01
CA LEU A 9 -2.12 -9.80 5.55
C LEU A 9 -1.47 -8.86 4.53
N ALA A 10 -2.20 -7.82 4.12
CA ALA A 10 -1.76 -6.83 3.13
C ALA A 10 -1.59 -5.42 3.74
N ASP A 11 -1.60 -5.32 5.07
CA ASP A 11 -1.37 -4.08 5.80
C ASP A 11 0.12 -3.96 6.14
N PHE A 12 0.81 -3.05 5.45
CA PHE A 12 2.23 -2.83 5.65
C PHE A 12 2.53 -2.32 7.06
N GLN A 13 1.72 -1.38 7.58
CA GLN A 13 1.92 -0.80 8.90
C GLN A 13 1.86 -1.89 9.97
N LYS A 14 0.81 -2.72 9.94
CA LYS A 14 0.66 -3.86 10.85
C LYS A 14 1.81 -4.85 10.72
N ILE A 15 2.28 -5.12 9.50
CA ILE A 15 3.44 -6.00 9.26
C ILE A 15 4.70 -5.48 9.99
N ARG A 16 4.94 -4.16 9.97
CA ARG A 16 6.08 -3.53 10.64
C ARG A 16 5.92 -3.53 12.16
N GLU A 17 4.80 -3.01 12.67
CA GLU A 17 4.52 -2.88 14.11
C GLU A 17 4.53 -4.23 14.83
N GLU A 18 3.96 -5.25 14.21
CA GLU A 18 3.85 -6.58 14.80
C GLU A 18 5.03 -7.51 14.46
N ASN A 19 6.09 -6.99 13.83
CA ASN A 19 7.30 -7.74 13.50
C ASN A 19 7.04 -9.03 12.67
N TYR A 20 6.15 -8.95 11.68
CA TYR A 20 5.98 -10.03 10.71
C TYR A 20 7.18 -10.11 9.77
N PHE A 21 7.39 -11.28 9.17
CA PHE A 21 8.36 -11.44 8.10
C PHE A 21 7.98 -10.56 6.90
N TYR A 22 8.87 -9.64 6.53
CA TYR A 22 8.70 -8.73 5.40
C TYR A 22 9.90 -8.80 4.47
N VAL A 23 9.66 -8.99 3.17
CA VAL A 23 10.72 -8.96 2.15
C VAL A 23 10.84 -7.54 1.63
N ASP A 24 11.93 -6.86 1.99
CA ASP A 24 12.13 -5.47 1.61
C ASP A 24 12.34 -5.29 0.10
N ARG A 25 11.36 -4.62 -0.52
CA ARG A 25 11.34 -4.19 -1.93
C ARG A 25 11.09 -2.68 -2.06
N THR A 26 11.29 -1.92 -0.99
CA THR A 26 11.00 -0.48 -0.94
C THR A 26 11.91 0.35 -1.83
N ASP A 27 13.06 -0.18 -2.24
CA ASP A 27 13.92 0.40 -3.29
C ASP A 27 13.20 0.63 -4.62
N ARG A 28 12.12 -0.09 -4.88
CA ARG A 28 11.31 0.09 -6.09
C ARG A 28 10.47 1.36 -6.08
N ILE A 29 10.34 2.05 -4.95
CA ILE A 29 9.57 3.31 -4.88
C ILE A 29 10.17 4.34 -5.83
N SER A 30 11.49 4.52 -5.86
CA SER A 30 12.15 5.43 -6.81
C SER A 30 11.87 5.05 -8.27
N LEU A 31 11.88 3.76 -8.60
CA LEU A 31 11.59 3.28 -9.96
C LEU A 31 10.12 3.52 -10.35
N VAL A 32 9.20 3.40 -9.39
CA VAL A 32 7.78 3.70 -9.58
C VAL A 32 7.61 5.19 -9.85
N GLU A 33 8.31 6.07 -9.11
CA GLU A 33 8.27 7.51 -9.37
C GLU A 33 8.79 7.91 -10.75
N GLU A 34 9.73 7.16 -11.31
CA GLU A 34 10.30 7.38 -12.66
C GLU A 34 9.44 6.78 -13.78
N ALA A 35 8.57 5.81 -13.48
CA ALA A 35 7.82 5.07 -14.48
C ALA A 35 6.68 5.89 -15.14
N GLY A 36 6.22 6.96 -14.48
CA GLY A 36 5.21 7.87 -15.00
C GLY A 36 4.21 8.35 -13.94
N ASP A 37 3.38 9.32 -14.31
CA ASP A 37 2.42 9.97 -13.39
C ASP A 37 1.21 9.09 -13.06
N GLN A 38 0.84 8.19 -13.98
CA GLN A 38 -0.29 7.28 -13.83
C GLN A 38 0.18 5.85 -14.06
N LEU A 39 0.04 5.02 -13.02
CA LEU A 39 0.53 3.65 -13.03
C LEU A 39 -0.59 2.64 -12.86
N LEU A 40 -0.66 1.69 -13.78
CA LEU A 40 -1.61 0.59 -13.73
C LEU A 40 -0.88 -0.74 -13.49
N PHE A 41 -1.11 -1.34 -12.32
CA PHE A 41 -0.54 -2.64 -11.98
C PHE A 41 -1.40 -3.79 -12.53
N LEU A 42 -1.08 -4.26 -13.74
CA LEU A 42 -1.78 -5.36 -14.39
C LEU A 42 -1.48 -6.73 -13.74
N ARG A 43 -2.31 -7.75 -14.05
CA ARG A 43 -2.40 -9.04 -13.32
C ARG A 43 -1.17 -9.93 -13.60
N PRO A 44 -0.56 -10.51 -12.54
CA PRO A 44 -1.03 -11.81 -12.03
C PRO A 44 -1.71 -11.75 -10.63
N ARG A 45 -2.55 -12.74 -10.31
CA ARG A 45 -3.25 -12.87 -9.02
C ARG A 45 -2.25 -13.23 -7.90
N ARG A 46 -2.50 -12.78 -6.67
CA ARG A 46 -1.63 -13.02 -5.49
C ARG A 46 -0.19 -12.50 -5.61
N PHE A 47 0.06 -11.55 -6.52
CA PHE A 47 1.38 -10.95 -6.71
C PHE A 47 1.77 -9.92 -5.62
N GLY A 48 0.93 -9.70 -4.60
CA GLY A 48 1.21 -8.75 -3.53
C GLY A 48 0.90 -7.28 -3.85
N LYS A 49 0.05 -7.02 -4.85
CA LYS A 49 -0.37 -5.65 -5.22
C LYS A 49 -0.99 -4.88 -4.05
N SER A 50 -1.89 -5.49 -3.28
CA SER A 50 -2.53 -4.82 -2.14
C SER A 50 -1.51 -4.42 -1.08
N LEU A 51 -0.55 -5.30 -0.76
CA LEU A 51 0.55 -4.97 0.14
C LEU A 51 1.41 -3.84 -0.41
N TRP A 52 1.72 -3.86 -1.71
CA TRP A 52 2.48 -2.80 -2.36
C TRP A 52 1.76 -1.44 -2.30
N LEU A 53 0.45 -1.41 -2.53
CA LEU A 53 -0.34 -0.18 -2.39
C LEU A 53 -0.33 0.33 -0.95
N SER A 54 -0.42 -0.56 0.05
CA SER A 54 -0.28 -0.18 1.46
C SER A 54 1.10 0.39 1.79
N VAL A 55 2.18 -0.15 1.20
CA VAL A 55 3.54 0.42 1.32
C VAL A 55 3.58 1.85 0.77
N LEU A 56 3.06 2.07 -0.44
CA LEU A 56 3.05 3.39 -1.08
C LEU A 56 2.19 4.39 -0.29
N GLU A 57 1.03 3.97 0.19
CA GLU A 57 0.17 4.77 1.06
C GLU A 57 0.95 5.24 2.30
N ASN A 58 1.59 4.31 3.01
CA ASN A 58 2.37 4.65 4.21
C ASN A 58 3.58 5.55 3.90
N TYR A 59 4.18 5.42 2.72
CA TYR A 59 5.35 6.18 2.34
C TYR A 59 5.04 7.63 1.93
N TYR A 60 3.93 7.83 1.21
CA TYR A 60 3.58 9.13 0.65
C TYR A 60 2.72 10.00 1.56
N ASP A 61 1.95 9.37 2.45
CA ASP A 61 0.96 10.06 3.28
C ASP A 61 1.60 10.98 4.33
N LEU A 62 1.23 12.25 4.29
CA LEU A 62 1.67 13.30 5.21
C LEU A 62 1.24 13.01 6.65
N VAL A 63 0.09 12.36 6.85
CA VAL A 63 -0.42 12.02 8.20
C VAL A 63 0.53 11.06 8.93
N ARG A 64 1.38 10.33 8.19
CA ARG A 64 2.33 9.34 8.73
C ARG A 64 3.76 9.85 8.82
N ALA A 65 3.99 11.15 8.65
CA ALA A 65 5.33 11.74 8.61
C ALA A 65 6.15 11.51 9.90
N ASP A 66 5.47 11.54 11.05
CA ASP A 66 6.05 11.29 12.38
C ASP A 66 6.48 9.84 12.60
N ARG A 67 5.89 8.91 11.83
CA ARG A 67 6.14 7.46 11.93
C ARG A 67 7.10 6.94 10.87
N PHE A 68 7.72 7.81 10.08
CA PHE A 68 8.59 7.40 8.99
C PHE A 68 9.73 6.48 9.45
N GLU A 69 10.41 6.85 10.53
CA GLU A 69 11.57 6.10 11.03
C GLU A 69 11.16 4.70 11.54
N GLU A 70 10.02 4.61 12.22
CA GLU A 70 9.47 3.35 12.72
C GLU A 70 9.12 2.39 11.57
N LEU A 71 8.48 2.91 10.52
CA LEU A 71 7.97 2.08 9.42
C LEU A 71 9.06 1.74 8.38
N PHE A 72 9.96 2.68 8.11
CA PHE A 72 10.90 2.60 6.99
C PHE A 72 12.37 2.72 7.35
N GLY A 73 12.76 3.19 8.54
CA GLY A 73 14.14 3.62 8.85
C GLY A 73 15.22 2.58 8.54
N ASP A 74 14.95 1.32 8.84
CA ASP A 74 15.82 0.18 8.56
C ASP A 74 15.74 -0.36 7.12
N LEU A 75 14.71 0.00 6.37
CA LEU A 75 14.45 -0.43 5.00
C LEU A 75 15.27 0.38 3.98
N LYS A 76 15.42 -0.16 2.77
CA LYS A 76 16.20 0.49 1.69
C LYS A 76 15.72 1.90 1.39
N ILE A 77 14.42 2.15 1.31
CA ILE A 77 13.88 3.50 1.05
C ILE A 77 14.01 4.44 2.26
N GLY A 78 14.07 3.92 3.49
CA GLY A 78 14.30 4.72 4.70
C GLY A 78 15.70 5.31 4.73
N ARG A 79 16.69 4.49 4.32
CA ARG A 79 18.10 4.90 4.23
C ARG A 79 18.36 5.89 3.10
N LYS A 80 17.54 5.88 2.06
CA LYS A 80 17.64 6.80 0.91
C LYS A 80 16.25 7.25 0.44
N PRO A 81 15.58 8.13 1.19
CA PRO A 81 14.23 8.57 0.85
C PRO A 81 14.24 9.46 -0.39
N THR A 82 13.14 9.44 -1.14
CA THR A 82 12.89 10.37 -2.25
C THR A 82 12.36 11.70 -1.70
N PRO A 83 12.43 12.79 -2.48
CA PRO A 83 11.83 14.07 -2.10
C PRO A 83 10.31 14.01 -1.86
N LYS A 84 9.64 12.96 -2.34
CA LYS A 84 8.19 12.74 -2.24
C LYS A 84 7.74 12.09 -0.93
N ARG A 85 8.67 11.65 -0.06
CA ARG A 85 8.41 11.06 1.25
C ARG A 85 7.46 11.92 2.10
N ASN A 86 6.33 11.34 2.51
CA ASN A 86 5.32 11.95 3.39
C ASN A 86 4.95 13.39 2.99
N ARG A 87 4.72 13.64 1.69
CA ARG A 87 4.41 14.97 1.13
C ARG A 87 2.96 15.15 0.69
N TYR A 88 2.16 14.08 0.69
CA TYR A 88 0.85 14.08 0.04
C TYR A 88 -0.25 13.64 1.00
N PHE A 89 -1.48 14.10 0.78
CA PHE A 89 -2.65 13.42 1.33
C PHE A 89 -3.00 12.27 0.39
N VAL A 90 -3.06 11.05 0.93
CA VAL A 90 -3.34 9.86 0.12
C VAL A 90 -4.80 9.45 0.30
N LEU A 91 -5.53 9.37 -0.81
CA LEU A 91 -6.87 8.79 -0.83
C LEU A 91 -6.79 7.33 -1.30
N ARG A 92 -7.16 6.40 -0.43
CA ARG A 92 -7.29 4.98 -0.79
C ARG A 92 -8.75 4.67 -1.12
N LEU A 93 -8.97 4.18 -2.33
CA LEU A 93 -10.27 3.69 -2.78
C LEU A 93 -10.18 2.17 -2.98
N ASP A 94 -11.10 1.44 -2.39
CA ASP A 94 -11.20 -0.01 -2.52
C ASP A 94 -12.60 -0.36 -3.02
N PHE A 95 -12.67 -0.97 -4.19
CA PHE A 95 -13.92 -1.39 -4.84
C PHE A 95 -14.02 -2.92 -4.93
N SER A 96 -13.20 -3.65 -4.16
CA SER A 96 -13.13 -5.12 -4.27
C SER A 96 -14.38 -5.84 -3.78
N GLU A 97 -15.19 -5.19 -2.94
CA GLU A 97 -16.46 -5.73 -2.42
C GLU A 97 -17.70 -5.22 -3.16
N VAL A 98 -17.54 -4.26 -4.08
CA VAL A 98 -18.67 -3.72 -4.85
C VAL A 98 -19.06 -4.71 -5.93
N ASP A 99 -20.31 -5.17 -5.92
CA ASP A 99 -20.87 -6.02 -6.97
C ASP A 99 -21.21 -5.14 -8.19
N PRO A 100 -20.52 -5.32 -9.34
CA PRO A 100 -20.79 -4.50 -10.52
C PRO A 100 -22.01 -5.00 -11.31
N ASN A 101 -22.66 -6.08 -10.89
CA ASN A 101 -23.76 -6.68 -11.63
C ASN A 101 -25.12 -6.06 -11.24
N GLY A 102 -25.99 -5.86 -12.22
CA GLY A 102 -27.34 -5.33 -12.01
C GLY A 102 -27.60 -4.06 -12.83
N ASP A 103 -28.71 -3.39 -12.52
CA ASP A 103 -29.02 -2.06 -13.06
C ASP A 103 -28.34 -0.95 -12.23
N THR A 104 -28.51 0.30 -12.66
CA THR A 104 -27.90 1.47 -12.01
C THR A 104 -28.31 1.58 -10.54
N ASP A 105 -29.53 1.20 -10.19
CA ASP A 105 -30.05 1.26 -8.83
C ASP A 105 -29.41 0.17 -7.94
N ALA A 106 -29.22 -1.03 -8.47
CA ALA A 106 -28.50 -2.11 -7.80
C ALA A 106 -27.03 -1.76 -7.55
N ILE A 107 -26.34 -1.19 -8.54
CA ILE A 107 -24.94 -0.75 -8.41
C ILE A 107 -24.82 0.40 -7.39
N THR A 108 -25.74 1.37 -7.43
CA THR A 108 -25.78 2.49 -6.46
C THR A 108 -25.99 1.96 -5.05
N THR A 109 -26.88 0.99 -4.88
CA THR A 109 -27.11 0.31 -3.59
C THR A 109 -25.85 -0.40 -3.11
N SER A 110 -25.15 -1.12 -3.98
CA SER A 110 -23.89 -1.80 -3.65
C SER A 110 -22.78 -0.81 -3.26
N LEU A 111 -22.74 0.40 -3.84
CA LEU A 111 -21.76 1.42 -3.45
C LEU A 111 -22.01 2.03 -2.07
N HIS A 112 -23.26 2.05 -1.59
CA HIS A 112 -23.64 2.67 -0.32
C HIS A 112 -23.68 1.71 0.88
N GLN A 113 -23.64 0.40 0.64
CA GLN A 113 -23.77 -0.61 1.70
C GLN A 113 -22.44 -1.15 2.24
N HIS A 114 -21.30 -0.66 1.74
CA HIS A 114 -19.94 -1.06 2.13
C HIS A 114 -19.13 0.11 2.71
#